data_AF-A0A9J6GG17-F1
#
_entry.id   AF-A0A9J6GG17-F1
#
_cell.length_a   1.000
_cell.length_b   1.000
_cell.length_c   1.000
_cell.angle_alpha   90.00
_cell.angle_beta   90.00
_cell.angle_gamma   90.00
#
_symmetry.space_group_name_H-M   'P 1'
#
loop_
_entity.id
_entity.type
_entity.pdbx_description
1 polymer ?
#
loop_
_entity_poly.entity_id
_entity_poly.type
_entity_poly.pdbx_seq_one_letter_code
_entity_poly.pdbx_strand_id
1 'polypeptide(L)'
;MLGKSSAAVIYFNGPHVPFNVIYQSGDYRCRPYRKTVQYCRACGELGHRQDICPQPAQNFCHKCGQNNQSPDHDCRPCCKICKQPHETAGTDCRQKLKPGPPPHKV
;
A
#
# COMPACT_ATOMS: atom_id res chain seq x y z
N MET A 1 -5.72 0.52 -2.00
CA MET A 1 -5.80 1.11 -3.36
C MET A 1 -5.57 -0.02 -4.36
N LEU A 2 -6.37 -0.13 -5.43
CA LEU A 2 -6.51 -1.40 -6.16
C LEU A 2 -5.46 -1.67 -7.25
N GLY A 3 -4.90 -0.67 -7.93
CA GLY A 3 -3.85 -0.89 -8.95
C GLY A 3 -4.20 -2.00 -9.94
N LYS A 4 -3.19 -2.78 -10.35
CA LYS A 4 -3.41 -4.10 -10.96
C LYS A 4 -3.85 -5.08 -9.86
N SER A 5 -5.13 -5.37 -9.78
CA SER A 5 -5.72 -6.32 -8.82
C SER A 5 -6.91 -7.04 -9.42
N SER A 6 -7.19 -8.24 -8.91
CA SER A 6 -8.43 -8.98 -9.14
C SER A 6 -9.62 -8.46 -8.33
N ALA A 7 -9.42 -7.45 -7.48
CA ALA A 7 -10.48 -6.81 -6.70
C ALA A 7 -10.95 -5.49 -7.34
N ALA A 8 -12.23 -5.18 -7.18
CA ALA A 8 -12.86 -3.93 -7.61
C ALA A 8 -13.44 -3.17 -6.40
N VAL A 9 -13.48 -1.83 -6.47
CA VAL A 9 -14.28 -1.02 -5.55
C VAL A 9 -15.57 -0.69 -6.28
N ILE A 10 -16.67 -1.13 -5.70
CA ILE A 10 -18.03 -0.85 -6.16
C ILE A 10 -18.71 0.05 -5.12
N TYR A 11 -19.52 0.99 -5.62
CA TYR A 11 -20.32 1.88 -4.79
C TYR A 11 -21.76 1.38 -4.80
N PHE A 12 -22.35 1.29 -3.61
CA PHE A 12 -23.76 0.96 -3.46
C PHE A 12 -24.54 2.23 -3.13
N ASN A 13 -25.68 2.41 -3.78
CA ASN A 13 -26.64 3.42 -3.35
C ASN A 13 -27.47 2.87 -2.19
N GLY A 14 -27.50 3.58 -1.07
CA GLY A 14 -28.22 3.19 0.14
C GLY A 14 -27.33 3.06 1.39
N PRO A 15 -27.94 2.85 2.56
CA PRO A 15 -27.24 2.88 3.85
C PRO A 15 -26.47 1.60 4.18
N HIS A 16 -26.67 0.51 3.42
CA HIS A 16 -26.12 -0.81 3.73
C HIS A 16 -25.33 -1.40 2.57
N VAL A 17 -24.19 -2.01 2.90
CA VAL A 17 -23.40 -2.82 1.96
C VAL A 17 -23.92 -4.26 2.04
N PRO A 18 -24.36 -4.87 0.93
CA PRO A 18 -24.78 -6.28 0.92
C PRO A 18 -23.59 -7.19 1.26
N PHE A 19 -23.87 -8.39 1.78
CA PHE A 19 -22.80 -9.33 2.15
C PHE A 19 -22.08 -9.88 0.92
N ASN A 20 -22.83 -10.15 -0.14
CA ASN A 20 -22.38 -10.74 -1.40
C ASN A 20 -22.95 -9.97 -2.61
N VAL A 21 -22.27 -10.03 -3.74
CA VAL A 21 -22.76 -9.56 -5.05
C VAL A 21 -22.52 -10.62 -6.13
N ILE A 22 -23.45 -10.68 -7.09
CA ILE A 22 -23.28 -11.51 -8.28
C ILE A 22 -22.66 -10.65 -9.38
N TYR A 23 -21.54 -11.10 -9.95
CA TYR A 23 -20.88 -10.46 -11.08
C TYR A 23 -20.41 -11.52 -12.07
N GLN A 24 -20.78 -11.40 -13.35
CA GLN A 24 -20.45 -12.39 -14.40
C GLN A 24 -20.68 -13.85 -13.94
N SER A 25 -21.83 -14.12 -13.33
CA SER A 25 -22.23 -15.44 -12.81
C SER A 25 -21.43 -15.96 -11.60
N GLY A 26 -20.49 -15.21 -11.04
CA GLY A 26 -19.80 -15.53 -9.79
C GLY A 26 -20.40 -14.83 -8.58
N ASP A 27 -20.40 -15.49 -7.42
CA ASP A 27 -20.77 -14.91 -6.11
C ASP A 27 -19.50 -14.38 -5.40
N TYR A 28 -19.48 -13.08 -5.12
CA TYR A 28 -18.35 -12.39 -4.51
C TYR A 28 -18.74 -11.72 -3.20
N ARG A 29 -18.03 -12.05 -2.13
CA ARG A 29 -18.19 -11.40 -0.83
C ARG A 29 -17.71 -9.96 -0.86
N CYS A 30 -18.58 -9.05 -0.45
CA CYS A 30 -18.26 -7.64 -0.24
C CYS A 30 -17.51 -7.46 1.08
N ARG A 31 -16.49 -6.59 1.06
CA ARG A 31 -15.78 -6.14 2.25
C ARG A 31 -15.66 -4.62 2.22
N PRO A 32 -15.87 -3.93 3.36
CA PRO A 32 -15.66 -2.49 3.44
C PRO A 32 -14.26 -2.13 2.96
N TYR A 33 -14.19 -1.28 1.94
CA TYR A 33 -12.91 -0.83 1.42
C TYR A 33 -12.23 0.10 2.43
N ARG A 34 -11.00 -0.22 2.81
CA ARG A 34 -10.15 0.62 3.65
C ARG A 34 -9.00 1.17 2.80
N LYS A 35 -8.95 2.49 2.64
CA LYS A 35 -7.86 3.15 1.92
C LYS A 35 -6.58 3.04 2.75
N THR A 36 -5.56 2.41 2.18
CA THR A 36 -4.24 2.32 2.79
C THR A 36 -3.34 3.48 2.36
N VAL A 37 -2.33 3.79 3.18
CA VAL A 37 -1.21 4.66 2.76
C VAL A 37 -0.60 4.09 1.48
N GLN A 38 -0.34 4.97 0.51
CA GLN A 38 0.35 4.57 -0.70
C GLN A 38 1.84 4.43 -0.42
N TYR A 39 2.38 3.24 -0.71
CA TYR A 39 3.79 2.91 -0.62
C TYR A 39 4.20 2.27 -1.94
N CYS A 40 5.23 2.84 -2.57
CA CYS A 40 5.77 2.35 -3.83
C CYS A 40 6.87 1.33 -3.55
N ARG A 41 6.67 0.06 -3.92
CA ARG A 41 7.70 -0.98 -3.76
C ARG A 41 8.87 -0.82 -4.75
N ALA A 42 8.74 0.01 -5.78
CA ALA A 42 9.80 0.22 -6.78
C ALA A 42 10.81 1.32 -6.40
N CYS A 43 10.39 2.36 -5.68
CA CYS A 43 11.30 3.43 -5.21
C CYS A 43 11.36 3.57 -3.69
N GLY A 44 10.50 2.85 -2.96
CA GLY A 44 10.48 2.89 -1.51
C GLY A 44 9.83 4.14 -0.91
N GLU A 45 9.24 5.02 -1.73
CA GLU A 45 8.60 6.25 -1.27
C GLU A 45 7.11 6.11 -1.01
N LEU A 46 6.60 7.02 -0.18
CA LEU A 46 5.17 7.13 0.10
C LEU A 46 4.49 8.08 -0.90
N GLY A 47 3.17 7.96 -1.03
CA GLY A 47 2.34 8.92 -1.77
C GLY A 47 2.03 8.57 -3.23
N HIS A 48 2.65 7.52 -3.77
CA HIS A 48 2.31 6.98 -5.08
C HIS A 48 2.37 5.44 -5.08
N ARG A 49 1.88 4.83 -6.16
CA ARG A 49 1.92 3.38 -6.36
C ARG A 49 3.04 3.01 -7.34
N GLN A 50 3.43 1.74 -7.31
CA GLN A 50 4.48 1.20 -8.18
C GLN A 50 4.17 1.34 -9.68
N ASP A 51 2.91 1.20 -10.09
CA ASP A 51 2.47 1.29 -11.49
C ASP A 51 2.51 2.71 -12.07
N ILE A 52 2.56 3.73 -11.22
CA ILE A 52 2.68 5.15 -11.61
C ILE A 52 3.98 5.77 -11.09
N CYS A 53 4.97 4.93 -10.76
CA CYS A 53 6.21 5.40 -10.17
C CYS A 53 6.99 6.25 -11.20
N PRO A 54 7.36 7.50 -10.87
CA PRO A 54 8.16 8.33 -11.77
C PRO A 54 9.61 7.82 -11.88
N GLN A 55 10.08 7.02 -10.91
CA GLN A 55 11.47 6.53 -10.82
C GLN A 55 11.53 5.08 -10.31
N PRO A 56 11.16 4.08 -11.13
CA PRO A 56 10.98 2.70 -10.70
C PRO A 56 12.28 1.88 -10.49
N ALA A 57 13.46 2.43 -10.80
CA ALA A 57 14.72 1.70 -10.84
C ALA A 57 15.69 2.07 -9.70
N GLN A 58 15.16 2.34 -8.50
CA GLN A 58 16.03 2.62 -7.35
C GLN A 58 16.45 1.32 -6.67
N ASN A 59 17.76 1.13 -6.50
CA ASN A 59 18.28 0.07 -5.65
C ASN A 59 18.15 0.55 -4.20
N PHE A 60 17.19 0.01 -3.45
CA PHE A 60 17.01 0.29 -2.03
C PHE A 60 16.65 -0.98 -1.27
N CYS A 61 16.97 -1.01 0.02
CA CYS A 61 16.56 -2.11 0.89
C CYS A 61 15.09 -1.95 1.27
N HIS A 62 14.25 -2.94 0.94
CA HIS A 62 12.82 -2.90 1.28
C HIS A 62 12.53 -2.94 2.80
N LYS A 63 13.49 -3.38 3.61
CA LYS A 63 13.34 -3.49 5.07
C LYS A 63 13.67 -2.17 5.78
N CYS A 64 14.84 -1.58 5.52
CA CYS A 64 15.30 -0.36 6.19
C CYS A 64 15.08 0.92 5.38
N GLY A 65 14.83 0.81 4.07
CA GLY A 65 14.61 1.96 3.18
C GLY A 65 15.88 2.72 2.77
N GLN A 66 17.08 2.20 3.05
CA GLN A 66 18.34 2.82 2.64
C GLN A 66 18.69 2.46 1.18
N ASN A 67 19.22 3.45 0.45
CA ASN A 67 19.57 3.34 -0.97
C ASN A 67 20.97 2.75 -1.18
N ASN A 68 21.18 2.10 -2.33
CA ASN A 68 22.45 1.61 -2.86
C ASN A 68 23.25 0.74 -1.88
N GLN A 69 22.56 -0.10 -1.09
CA GLN A 69 23.22 -1.00 -0.16
C GLN A 69 23.43 -2.39 -0.77
N SER A 70 24.52 -3.04 -0.38
CA SER A 70 24.74 -4.46 -0.62
C SER A 70 23.64 -5.30 0.04
N PRO A 71 23.37 -6.52 -0.46
CA PRO A 71 22.44 -7.45 0.19
C PRO A 71 22.82 -7.74 1.65
N ASP A 72 24.12 -7.69 1.95
CA ASP A 72 24.70 -7.86 3.27
C ASP A 72 25.09 -6.48 3.84
N HIS A 73 24.18 -5.87 4.59
CA HIS A 73 24.38 -4.61 5.31
C HIS A 73 23.77 -4.72 6.71
N ASP A 74 24.18 -3.86 7.65
CA ASP A 74 23.55 -3.75 8.97
C ASP A 74 22.12 -3.20 8.84
N CYS A 75 21.20 -4.10 8.47
CA CYS A 75 19.82 -3.79 8.14
C CYS A 75 19.01 -3.62 9.42
N ARG A 76 18.69 -2.37 9.75
CA ARG A 76 17.72 -2.05 10.81
C ARG A 76 16.36 -1.68 10.20
N PRO A 77 15.35 -2.58 10.24
CA PRO A 77 14.06 -2.31 9.63
C PRO A 77 13.42 -1.08 10.25
N CYS A 78 12.85 -0.20 9.42
CA CYS A 78 12.17 1.00 9.89
C CYS A 78 11.03 1.37 8.96
N CYS A 79 9.80 1.33 9.47
CA CYS A 79 8.63 1.63 8.69
C CYS A 79 8.53 3.13 8.40
N LYS A 80 8.52 3.54 7.12
CA LYS A 80 8.37 4.97 6.77
C LYS A 80 7.05 5.58 7.22
N ILE A 81 5.99 4.78 7.42
CA ILE A 81 4.64 5.23 7.81
C ILE A 81 4.56 5.55 9.31
N CYS A 82 5.07 4.66 10.17
CA CYS A 82 4.89 4.78 11.63
C CYS A 82 6.19 4.79 12.44
N LYS A 83 7.35 4.73 11.77
CA LYS A 83 8.70 4.77 12.35
C LYS A 83 9.00 3.68 13.37
N GLN A 84 8.27 2.56 13.31
CA GLN A 84 8.47 1.38 14.15
C GLN A 84 9.37 0.35 13.47
N PRO A 85 10.01 -0.57 14.23
CA PRO A 85 11.02 -1.50 13.71
C PRO A 85 10.39 -2.68 12.96
N HIS A 86 9.86 -2.40 11.77
CA HIS A 86 9.31 -3.41 10.85
C HIS A 86 9.32 -2.91 9.40
N GLU A 87 9.03 -3.79 8.45
CA GLU A 87 8.93 -3.45 7.02
C GLU A 87 7.86 -2.36 6.79
N THR A 88 8.15 -1.42 5.89
CA THR A 88 7.19 -0.37 5.53
C THR A 88 5.92 -0.99 4.94
N ALA A 89 4.76 -0.61 5.48
CA ALA A 89 3.45 -1.14 5.11
C ALA A 89 3.25 -2.66 5.34
N GLY A 90 4.10 -3.27 6.18
CA GLY A 90 3.99 -4.66 6.63
C GLY A 90 2.66 -5.01 7.30
N THR A 91 2.41 -6.30 7.56
CA THR A 91 1.18 -6.79 8.21
C THR A 91 0.97 -6.20 9.61
N ASP A 92 2.06 -5.97 10.32
CA ASP A 92 2.21 -5.34 11.63
C ASP A 92 2.02 -3.81 11.64
N CYS A 93 2.10 -3.13 10.50
CA CYS A 93 1.91 -1.69 10.41
C CYS A 93 0.44 -1.29 10.61
N ARG A 94 0.01 -1.06 11.85
CA ARG A 94 -1.37 -0.62 12.18
C ARG A 94 -1.73 0.73 11.54
N GLN A 95 -0.76 1.61 11.31
CA GLN A 95 -0.98 2.92 10.71
C GLN A 95 -1.14 2.86 9.17
N LYS A 96 -0.85 1.73 8.51
CA LYS A 96 -1.02 1.61 7.06
C LYS A 96 -2.47 1.75 6.59
N LEU A 97 -3.43 1.51 7.48
CA LEU A 97 -4.87 1.60 7.21
C LEU A 97 -5.42 3.02 7.39
N LYS A 98 -4.63 3.94 7.97
CA LYS A 98 -5.00 5.35 8.03
C LYS A 98 -4.54 6.01 6.74
N PRO A 99 -5.37 6.83 6.05
CA PRO A 99 -4.84 7.64 4.96
C PRO A 99 -3.74 8.55 5.54
N GLY A 100 -2.54 8.46 4.97
CA GLY A 100 -1.43 9.32 5.36
C GLY A 100 -1.74 10.80 5.06
N PRO A 101 -0.96 11.73 5.62
CA PRO A 101 -1.08 13.15 5.29
C PRO A 101 -0.99 13.36 3.76
N PRO A 102 -1.67 14.38 3.21
CA PRO A 102 -1.62 14.67 1.78
C PRO A 102 -0.16 14.85 1.33
N PRO A 103 0.18 14.49 0.07
CA PRO A 103 1.54 14.67 -0.43
C PRO A 103 1.94 16.14 -0.33
N HIS A 104 3.16 16.41 0.15
CA HIS A 104 3.75 17.74 0.08
C HIS A 104 3.80 18.17 -1.39
N LYS A 105 3.18 19.32 -1.67
CA LYS A 105 3.31 19.98 -2.97
C LYS A 105 4.79 20.41 -3.11
N VAL A 106 5.45 19.90 -4.15
CA VAL A 106 6.70 20.45 -4.68
C VAL A 106 6.36 21.68 -5.49
#